data_AF-A0A9D2G9S9-F1
#
_entry.id   AF-A0A9D2G9S9-F1
#
_cell.length_a   1.000
_cell.length_b   1.000
_cell.length_c   1.000
_cell.angle_alpha   90.00
_cell.angle_beta   90.00
_cell.angle_gamma   90.00
#
_symmetry.space_group_name_H-M   'P 1'
#
loop_
_entity.id
_entity.type
_entity.pdbx_description
1 polymer ?
#
loop_
_entity_poly.entity_id
_entity_poly.type
_entity_poly.pdbx_seq_one_letter_code
_entity_poly.pdbx_strand_id
1 'polypeptide(L)'
;MKGLPDMKKEEKINMCQAMEEWYADAVKEGVQEGRKEGRAVGRRKRKTEIIIKMPDVGLVPDESKRFSGGTDDEIGRPRMEAAGGKAL
;
A
#
# COMPACT_ATOMS: atom_id res chain seq x y z
N MET A 1 -18.13 38.98 -18.52
CA MET A 1 -17.16 38.22 -17.72
C MET A 1 -16.92 38.99 -16.43
N LYS A 2 -17.17 38.41 -15.25
CA LYS A 2 -16.75 39.01 -13.97
C LYS A 2 -15.23 38.94 -13.93
N GLY A 3 -14.56 40.06 -14.18
CA GLY A 3 -13.12 40.18 -14.04
C GLY A 3 -12.75 39.90 -12.58
N LEU A 4 -11.72 39.09 -12.38
CA LEU A 4 -11.11 38.90 -11.06
C LEU A 4 -10.80 40.29 -10.47
N PRO A 5 -11.13 40.54 -9.19
CA PRO A 5 -10.85 41.83 -8.56
C PRO A 5 -9.34 42.12 -8.65
N ASP A 6 -8.98 43.38 -8.88
CA ASP A 6 -7.59 43.83 -8.91
C ASP A 6 -6.95 43.67 -7.53
N MET A 7 -6.41 42.49 -7.26
CA MET A 7 -5.68 42.20 -6.02
C MET A 7 -4.33 42.92 -6.03
N LYS A 8 -3.92 43.44 -4.88
CA LYS A 8 -2.61 44.10 -4.72
C LYS A 8 -1.49 43.08 -4.96
N LYS A 9 -0.33 43.53 -5.46
CA LYS A 9 0.81 42.64 -5.77
C LYS A 9 1.22 41.75 -4.59
N GLU A 10 1.19 42.27 -3.37
CA GLU A 10 1.48 41.50 -2.15
C GLU A 10 0.44 40.40 -1.85
N GLU A 11 -0.86 40.67 -2.06
CA GLU A 11 -1.91 39.65 -1.92
C GLU A 11 -1.80 38.55 -2.98
N LYS A 12 -1.42 38.92 -4.21
CA LYS A 12 -1.14 37.95 -5.28
C LYS A 12 0.06 37.05 -4.95
N ILE A 13 1.14 37.62 -4.39
CA ILE A 13 2.33 36.87 -3.98
C ILE A 13 1.99 35.92 -2.82
N ASN A 14 1.22 36.39 -1.84
CA ASN A 14 0.78 35.57 -0.69
C ASN A 14 -0.08 34.37 -1.13
N MET A 15 -0.99 34.58 -2.10
CA MET A 15 -1.80 33.51 -2.69
C MET A 15 -0.98 32.50 -3.49
N CYS A 16 -0.03 32.94 -4.32
CA CYS A 16 0.85 32.04 -5.06
C CYS A 16 1.69 31.17 -4.13
N GLN A 17 2.25 31.77 -3.08
CA GLN A 17 3.03 31.04 -2.09
C GLN A 17 2.17 30.03 -1.32
N ALA A 18 0.96 30.41 -0.92
CA ALA A 18 0.04 29.48 -0.27
C ALA A 18 -0.33 28.29 -1.17
N MET A 19 -0.52 28.50 -2.47
CA MET A 19 -0.76 27.40 -3.42
C MET A 19 0.45 26.47 -3.57
N GLU A 20 1.66 27.02 -3.62
CA GLU A 20 2.89 26.22 -3.69
C GLU A 20 3.11 25.38 -2.43
N GLU A 21 2.83 25.95 -1.26
CA GLU A 21 2.88 25.24 0.03
C GLU A 21 1.86 24.09 0.07
N TRP A 22 0.61 24.34 -0.37
CA TRP A 22 -0.42 23.30 -0.45
C TRP A 22 -0.04 22.16 -1.40
N TYR A 23 0.54 22.50 -2.56
CA TYR A 23 1.02 21.49 -3.50
C TYR A 23 2.16 20.66 -2.90
N ALA A 24 3.13 21.31 -2.24
CA ALA A 24 4.25 20.63 -1.60
C ALA A 24 3.77 19.67 -0.50
N ASP A 25 2.80 20.09 0.32
CA ASP A 25 2.23 19.25 1.37
C ASP A 25 1.47 18.05 0.80
N ALA A 26 0.62 18.26 -0.22
CA ALA A 26 -0.10 17.17 -0.87
C ALA A 26 0.84 16.12 -1.49
N VAL A 27 1.93 16.55 -2.13
CA VAL A 27 2.97 15.65 -2.67
C VAL A 27 3.66 14.88 -1.55
N LYS A 28 4.02 15.55 -0.45
CA LYS A 28 4.67 14.93 0.70
C LYS A 28 3.79 13.87 1.35
N GLU A 29 2.50 14.15 1.53
CA GLU A 29 1.52 13.21 2.05
C GLU A 29 1.38 12.00 1.11
N GLY A 30 1.23 12.23 -0.19
CA GLY A 30 1.15 11.16 -1.19
C GLY A 30 2.36 10.22 -1.17
N VAL A 31 3.58 10.76 -1.06
CA VAL A 31 4.81 9.97 -0.94
C VAL A 31 4.84 9.14 0.34
N GLN A 32 4.40 9.72 1.47
CA GLN A 32 4.36 8.99 2.74
C GLN A 32 3.35 7.85 2.69
N GLU A 33 2.17 8.08 2.12
CA GLU A 33 1.13 7.07 2.00
C GLU A 33 1.57 5.95 1.05
N GLY A 34 2.13 6.29 -0.11
CA GLY A 34 2.71 5.31 -1.03
C GLY A 34 3.82 4.45 -0.39
N ARG A 35 4.66 5.04 0.49
CA ARG A 35 5.66 4.28 1.26
C ARG A 35 5.03 3.37 2.31
N LYS A 36 3.91 3.75 2.94
CA LYS A 36 3.19 2.88 3.88
C LYS A 36 2.56 1.72 3.13
N GLU A 37 1.87 2.00 2.03
CA GLU A 37 1.23 1.00 1.20
C GLU A 37 2.25 0.01 0.62
N GLY A 38 3.35 0.51 0.05
CA GLY A 38 4.45 -0.33 -0.44
C GLY A 38 5.04 -1.25 0.63
N ARG A 39 5.21 -0.76 1.87
CA ARG A 39 5.63 -1.60 3.01
C ARG A 39 4.58 -2.65 3.38
N ALA A 40 3.30 -2.30 3.37
CA ALA A 40 2.21 -3.23 3.67
C ALA A 40 2.12 -4.33 2.60
N VAL A 41 2.20 -3.96 1.31
CA VAL A 41 2.22 -4.90 0.18
C VAL A 41 3.44 -5.81 0.25
N GLY A 42 4.63 -5.27 0.51
CA GLY A 42 5.85 -6.06 0.66
C GLY A 42 5.77 -7.06 1.82
N ARG A 43 5.24 -6.63 2.97
CA ARG A 43 4.99 -7.52 4.11
C ARG A 43 4.00 -8.63 3.78
N ARG A 44 2.88 -8.32 3.11
CA ARG A 44 1.90 -9.32 2.66
C ARG A 44 2.53 -10.32 1.69
N LYS A 45 3.23 -9.85 0.64
CA LYS A 45 3.92 -10.72 -0.32
C LYS A 45 4.90 -11.67 0.35
N ARG A 46 5.78 -11.14 1.21
CA ARG A 46 6.76 -11.98 1.94
C ARG A 46 6.07 -12.99 2.86
N LYS A 47 4.98 -12.59 3.52
CA LYS A 47 4.18 -13.49 4.36
C LYS A 47 3.55 -14.62 3.54
N THR A 48 2.97 -14.31 2.39
CA THR A 48 2.42 -15.30 1.45
C THR A 48 3.48 -16.27 0.94
N GLU A 49 4.66 -15.78 0.53
CA GLU A 49 5.78 -16.64 0.10
C GLU A 49 6.23 -17.61 1.20
N ILE A 50 6.30 -17.14 2.44
CA ILE A 50 6.64 -17.99 3.59
C ILE A 50 5.58 -19.07 3.79
N ILE A 51 4.29 -18.71 3.77
CA ILE A 51 3.17 -19.65 3.91
C ILE A 51 3.20 -20.72 2.80
N ILE A 52 3.49 -20.34 1.55
CA ILE A 52 3.57 -21.27 0.42
C ILE A 52 4.74 -22.26 0.58
N LYS A 53 5.88 -21.82 1.11
CA LYS A 53 7.09 -22.66 1.27
C LYS A 53 7.08 -23.52 2.53
N MET A 54 6.26 -23.21 3.53
CA MET A 54 6.18 -23.95 4.79
C MET A 54 5.85 -25.46 4.63
N PRO A 55 4.90 -25.86 3.76
CA PRO A 55 4.62 -27.28 3.49
C PRO A 55 5.82 -28.06 2.94
N ASP A 56 6.68 -27.44 2.13
CA ASP A 56 7.87 -28.08 1.57
C ASP A 56 8.90 -28.43 2.66
N VAL A 57 8.82 -27.76 3.81
CA VAL A 57 9.67 -27.99 5.00
C VAL A 57 8.94 -28.88 6.03
N GLY A 58 7.78 -29.43 5.68
CA GLY A 58 7.00 -30.33 6.54
C GLY A 58 6.19 -29.65 7.64
N LEU A 59 6.02 -28.32 7.58
CA LEU A 59 5.22 -27.56 8.55
C LEU A 59 3.73 -27.63 8.20
N VAL A 60 2.91 -27.97 9.18
CA VAL A 60 1.46 -28.11 9.03
C VAL A 60 0.79 -26.72 9.03
N PRO A 61 -0.34 -26.50 8.32
CA PRO A 61 -0.97 -25.17 8.19
C PRO A 61 -1.26 -24.44 9.52
N ASP A 62 -1.55 -25.16 10.60
CA ASP A 62 -1.79 -24.56 11.92
C ASP A 62 -0.51 -24.05 12.61
N GLU A 63 0.64 -24.65 12.32
CA GLU A 63 1.94 -24.13 12.75
C GLU A 63 2.35 -22.93 11.88
N SER A 64 2.01 -22.96 10.60
CA SER A 64 2.22 -21.85 9.67
C SER A 64 1.48 -20.58 10.10
N LYS A 65 0.28 -20.71 10.68
CA LYS A 65 -0.46 -19.60 11.34
C LYS A 65 0.33 -18.97 12.47
N ARG A 66 0.90 -19.80 13.35
CA ARG A 66 1.66 -19.34 14.53
C ARG A 66 2.95 -18.62 14.15
N PHE A 67 3.66 -19.10 13.13
CA PHE A 67 4.94 -18.50 12.70
C PHE A 67 4.78 -17.26 11.81
N SER A 68 3.76 -17.22 10.95
CA SER A 68 3.54 -16.09 10.03
C SER A 68 2.60 -15.01 10.59
N GLY A 69 1.82 -15.33 11.63
CA GLY A 69 0.71 -14.49 12.09
C GLY A 69 -0.41 -14.37 11.05
N GLY A 70 -0.54 -15.35 10.14
CA GLY A 70 -1.55 -15.43 9.09
C GLY A 70 -2.95 -15.67 9.62
N THR A 71 -3.94 -14.94 9.11
CA THR A 71 -5.35 -15.31 9.31
C THR A 71 -5.71 -16.50 8.42
N ASP A 72 -6.77 -17.22 8.78
CA ASP A 72 -7.27 -18.39 8.01
C ASP A 72 -7.52 -18.04 6.53
N ASP A 73 -7.96 -16.81 6.28
CA ASP A 73 -8.15 -16.21 4.97
C ASP A 73 -6.87 -16.02 4.14
N GLU A 74 -5.73 -15.76 4.78
CA GLU A 74 -4.42 -15.54 4.14
C GLU A 74 -3.67 -16.85 3.87
N ILE A 75 -4.09 -17.94 4.50
CA ILE A 75 -3.49 -19.28 4.38
C ILE A 75 -4.34 -20.20 3.49
N GLY A 76 -5.67 -20.04 3.51
CA GLY A 76 -6.58 -20.81 2.66
C GLY A 76 -6.56 -20.37 1.19
N ARG A 77 -6.44 -19.06 0.92
CA ARG A 77 -6.43 -18.52 -0.46
C ARG A 77 -5.26 -18.99 -1.33
N PRO A 78 -4.00 -18.92 -0.87
CA PRO A 78 -2.87 -19.40 -1.66
C PRO A 78 -2.96 -20.90 -1.98
N ARG A 79 -3.55 -21.70 -1.08
CA ARG A 79 -3.75 -23.14 -1.26
C ARG A 79 -4.76 -23.46 -2.37
N MET A 80 -5.81 -22.65 -2.51
CA MET A 80 -6.81 -22.79 -3.58
C MET A 80 -6.27 -22.29 -4.92
N GLU A 81 -5.51 -21.20 -4.94
CA GLU A 81 -4.90 -20.65 -6.17
C GLU A 81 -3.76 -21.53 -6.71
N ALA A 82 -2.91 -22.09 -5.83
CA ALA A 82 -1.86 -23.04 -6.23
C ALA A 82 -2.44 -24.39 -6.72
N ALA A 83 -3.56 -24.84 -6.16
CA ALA A 83 -4.26 -26.05 -6.60
C ALA A 83 -5.07 -25.84 -7.90
N GLY A 84 -5.53 -24.61 -8.18
CA GLY A 84 -6.25 -24.25 -9.41
C GLY A 84 -5.36 -23.94 -10.63
N GLY A 85 -4.04 -23.91 -10.46
CA GLY A 85 -3.06 -23.53 -11.48
C GLY A 85 -2.46 -24.68 -12.32
N LYS A 86 -3.16 -25.81 -12.45
CA LYS A 86 -2.86 -26.84 -13.46
C LYS A 86 -4.17 -27.40 -14.04
N ALA A 87 -4.65 -26.76 -15.09
CA ALA A 87 -5.41 -27.43 -16.14
C ALA A 87 -5.01 -26.78 -17.47
N LEU A 88 -4.42 -27.60 -18.34
CA LEU A 88 -4.31 -27.38 -19.78
C LEU A 88 -5.70 -27.19 -20.39
#